data_AF-A0A965LHC3-F1
#
_entry.id   AF-A0A965LHC3-F1
#
_cell.length_a   1.000
_cell.length_b   1.000
_cell.length_c   1.000
_cell.angle_alpha   90.00
_cell.angle_beta   90.00
_cell.angle_gamma   90.00
#
_symmetry.space_group_name_H-M   'P 1'
#
loop_
_entity.id
_entity.type
_entity.pdbx_description
1 polymer ?
#
loop_
_entity_poly.entity_id
_entity_poly.type
_entity_poly.pdbx_seq_one_letter_code
_entity_poly.pdbx_strand_id
1 'polypeptide(L)'
;MKPPVASMLILCLFSLFVSARAEDVIPPVSPSESESSSSVLTSQAWEALASKDYATAKARIARCRDLYEAKAKEMQETLSVVPGPDTAREFWALNDVGTCLFILGKVAEAEGKNSEAIAAYQDVIKNFPMAQCWDKQGWFWQPAVAAKERLTALTFDSAK
;
A
#
# COMPACT_ATOMS: atom_id res chain seq x y z
N MET A 1 -18.00 -75.44 52.05
CA MET A 1 -16.84 -75.60 51.14
C MET A 1 -16.74 -74.36 50.27
N LYS A 2 -15.59 -73.68 50.27
CA LYS A 2 -15.13 -72.75 49.22
C LYS A 2 -13.82 -73.38 48.70
N PRO A 3 -13.45 -73.25 47.41
CA PRO A 3 -12.91 -71.97 46.96
C PRO A 3 -13.23 -71.70 45.44
N PRO A 4 -12.52 -70.83 44.69
CA PRO A 4 -13.11 -69.63 44.07
C PRO A 4 -12.60 -69.37 42.62
N VAL A 5 -12.78 -68.12 42.15
CA VAL A 5 -12.06 -67.42 41.03
C VAL A 5 -12.35 -67.96 39.62
N ALA A 6 -12.50 -67.18 38.54
CA ALA A 6 -12.18 -65.78 38.30
C ALA A 6 -13.13 -65.20 37.24
N SER A 7 -13.66 -64.02 37.56
CA SER A 7 -14.31 -63.13 36.61
C SER A 7 -13.24 -62.57 35.66
N MET A 8 -13.26 -63.00 34.41
CA MET A 8 -12.36 -62.44 33.39
C MET A 8 -13.10 -61.28 32.72
N LEU A 9 -12.84 -60.07 33.25
CA LEU A 9 -13.12 -58.82 32.56
C LEU A 9 -12.44 -58.86 31.18
N ILE A 10 -13.25 -58.87 30.12
CA ILE A 10 -12.77 -58.57 28.78
C ILE A 10 -12.58 -57.06 28.73
N LEU A 11 -11.31 -56.65 28.80
CA LEU A 11 -10.84 -55.30 28.58
C LEU A 11 -11.05 -54.96 27.09
N CYS A 12 -12.24 -54.48 26.74
CA CYS A 12 -12.47 -53.80 25.47
C CYS A 12 -11.67 -52.49 25.51
N LEU A 13 -10.45 -52.54 24.98
CA LEU A 13 -9.68 -51.38 24.56
C LEU A 13 -10.51 -50.62 23.51
N PHE A 14 -11.33 -49.68 23.97
CA PHE A 14 -11.78 -48.58 23.14
C PHE A 14 -10.54 -47.75 22.82
N SER A 15 -9.90 -48.08 21.70
CA SER A 15 -8.98 -47.18 21.05
C SER A 15 -9.76 -45.91 20.72
N LEU A 16 -9.63 -44.90 21.57
CA LEU A 16 -9.97 -43.52 21.25
C LEU A 16 -9.07 -43.14 20.08
N PHE A 17 -9.56 -43.34 18.86
CA PHE A 17 -9.13 -42.53 17.73
C PHE A 17 -9.64 -41.12 18.00
N VAL A 18 -8.89 -40.38 18.81
CA VAL A 18 -8.88 -38.92 18.72
C VAL A 18 -8.46 -38.64 17.30
N SER A 19 -9.44 -38.41 16.43
CA SER A 19 -9.21 -37.79 15.14
C SER A 19 -8.64 -36.41 15.44
N ALA A 20 -7.31 -36.32 15.52
CA ALA A 20 -6.60 -35.07 15.34
C ALA A 20 -7.03 -34.56 13.97
N ARG A 21 -8.03 -33.67 13.94
CA ARG A 21 -8.14 -32.78 12.80
C ARG A 21 -6.88 -31.95 12.88
N ALA A 22 -5.96 -32.19 11.95
CA ALA A 22 -5.02 -31.15 11.62
C ALA A 22 -5.91 -29.97 11.17
N GLU A 23 -6.04 -28.95 12.00
CA GLU A 23 -6.31 -27.63 11.47
C GLU A 23 -5.31 -27.43 10.31
N ASP A 24 -5.83 -27.26 9.10
CA ASP A 24 -5.08 -26.74 7.98
C ASP A 24 -4.51 -25.39 8.42
N VAL A 25 -3.29 -25.42 8.98
CA VAL A 25 -2.47 -24.23 9.17
C VAL A 25 -2.10 -23.81 7.76
N ILE A 26 -2.94 -22.97 7.17
CA ILE A 26 -2.63 -22.28 5.92
C ILE A 26 -1.27 -21.59 6.17
N PRO A 27 -0.18 -21.99 5.49
CA PRO A 27 1.08 -21.29 5.63
C PRO A 27 0.84 -19.83 5.26
N PRO A 28 1.48 -18.86 5.95
CA PRO A 28 1.31 -17.46 5.60
C PRO A 28 1.58 -17.30 4.10
N VAL A 29 0.56 -16.90 3.34
CA VAL A 29 0.67 -16.65 1.91
C VAL A 29 1.84 -15.70 1.72
N SER A 30 2.91 -16.19 1.09
CA SER A 30 4.00 -15.34 0.64
C SER A 30 3.38 -14.27 -0.25
N PRO A 31 3.63 -12.96 -0.02
CA PRO A 31 3.09 -11.92 -0.89
C PRO A 31 3.46 -12.28 -2.33
N SER A 32 2.47 -12.55 -3.18
CA SER A 32 2.75 -12.75 -4.59
C SER A 32 3.31 -11.44 -5.15
N GLU A 33 4.21 -11.52 -6.13
CA GLU A 33 4.81 -10.34 -6.78
C GLU A 33 3.75 -9.31 -7.24
N SER A 34 2.52 -9.76 -7.53
CA SER A 34 1.38 -8.91 -7.85
C SER A 34 0.95 -7.97 -6.72
N GLU A 35 0.96 -8.43 -5.46
CA GLU A 35 0.58 -7.65 -4.27
C GLU A 35 1.61 -6.56 -3.94
N SER A 36 2.85 -6.72 -4.44
CA SER A 36 3.93 -5.75 -4.27
C SER A 36 4.11 -4.81 -5.46
N SER A 37 3.31 -4.95 -6.54
CA SER A 37 3.43 -4.06 -7.69
C SER A 37 3.11 -2.60 -7.33
N SER A 38 3.78 -1.65 -7.99
CA SER A 38 3.65 -0.22 -7.72
C SER A 38 2.22 0.28 -7.84
N SER A 39 1.48 -0.21 -8.84
CA SER A 39 0.10 0.18 -9.12
C SER A 39 -0.89 -0.36 -8.08
N VAL A 40 -0.68 -1.59 -7.61
CA VAL A 40 -1.47 -2.18 -6.51
C VAL A 40 -1.22 -1.41 -5.21
N LEU A 41 0.04 -1.15 -4.87
CA LEU A 41 0.38 -0.38 -3.67
C LEU A 41 -0.21 1.04 -3.70
N THR A 42 -0.16 1.69 -4.86
CA THR A 42 -0.75 3.04 -5.05
C THR A 42 -2.27 3.00 -4.94
N SER A 43 -2.92 1.99 -5.51
CA SER A 43 -4.38 1.80 -5.41
C SER A 43 -4.80 1.55 -3.95
N GLN A 44 -4.10 0.67 -3.25
CA GLN A 44 -4.33 0.40 -1.82
C GLN A 44 -4.11 1.66 -0.96
N ALA A 45 -3.14 2.51 -1.31
CA ALA A 45 -2.93 3.78 -0.62
C ALA A 45 -4.10 4.76 -0.80
N TRP A 46 -4.68 4.84 -2.00
CA TRP A 46 -5.90 5.63 -2.27
C TRP A 46 -7.09 5.11 -1.47
N GLU A 47 -7.31 3.80 -1.49
CA GLU A 47 -8.40 3.14 -0.76
C GLU A 47 -8.29 3.37 0.75
N ALA A 48 -7.08 3.22 1.29
CA ALA A 48 -6.80 3.46 2.70
C ALA A 48 -6.98 4.94 3.10
N LEU A 49 -6.56 5.88 2.24
CA LEU A 49 -6.85 7.31 2.46
C LEU A 49 -8.36 7.56 2.48
N ALA A 50 -9.12 6.99 1.54
CA ALA A 50 -10.57 7.16 1.46
C ALA A 50 -11.30 6.57 2.68
N SER A 51 -10.83 5.45 3.22
CA SER A 51 -11.36 4.82 4.43
C SER A 51 -10.85 5.45 5.73
N LYS A 52 -10.00 6.49 5.64
CA LYS A 52 -9.30 7.13 6.77
C LYS A 52 -8.37 6.19 7.55
N ASP A 53 -7.98 5.06 6.95
CA ASP A 53 -6.92 4.20 7.46
C ASP A 53 -5.55 4.77 7.06
N TYR A 54 -5.16 5.84 7.75
CA TYR A 54 -3.92 6.57 7.48
C TYR A 54 -2.67 5.73 7.74
N ALA A 55 -2.74 4.77 8.68
CA ALA A 55 -1.63 3.87 8.98
C ALA A 55 -1.36 2.94 7.80
N THR A 56 -2.41 2.30 7.27
CA THR A 56 -2.30 1.46 6.07
C THR A 56 -1.85 2.29 4.87
N ALA A 57 -2.42 3.48 4.66
CA ALA A 57 -2.03 4.36 3.55
C ALA A 57 -0.52 4.63 3.56
N LYS A 58 0.03 5.03 4.72
CA LYS A 58 1.48 5.27 4.88
C LYS A 58 2.31 4.02 4.67
N ALA A 59 1.85 2.86 5.16
CA ALA A 59 2.56 1.60 4.98
C ALA A 59 2.65 1.19 3.50
N ARG A 60 1.57 1.36 2.73
CA ARG A 60 1.57 1.08 1.29
C ARG A 60 2.46 2.06 0.51
N ILE A 61 2.40 3.34 0.86
CA ILE A 61 3.25 4.39 0.27
C ILE A 61 4.73 4.09 0.53
N ALA A 62 5.11 3.81 1.78
CA ALA A 62 6.48 3.46 2.14
C ALA A 62 6.96 2.25 1.35
N ARG A 63 6.14 1.19 1.29
CA ARG A 63 6.48 -0.01 0.51
C ARG A 63 6.67 0.28 -0.98
N CYS A 64 5.83 1.13 -1.58
CA CYS A 64 5.96 1.52 -2.99
C CYS A 64 7.28 2.25 -3.23
N ARG A 65 7.63 3.19 -2.34
CA ARG A 65 8.89 3.93 -2.43
C ARG A 65 10.11 3.03 -2.26
N ASP A 66 10.10 2.17 -1.25
CA ASP A 66 11.22 1.25 -0.97
C ASP A 66 11.56 0.37 -2.18
N LEU A 67 10.54 -0.05 -2.93
CA LEU A 67 10.71 -0.91 -4.10
C LEU A 67 11.03 -0.14 -5.39
N TYR A 68 10.45 1.05 -5.57
CA TYR A 68 10.37 1.66 -6.90
C TYR A 68 10.91 3.08 -7.00
N GLU A 69 11.32 3.72 -5.90
CA GLU A 69 11.79 5.11 -5.93
C GLU A 69 13.06 5.27 -6.78
N ALA A 70 13.99 4.32 -6.72
CA ALA A 70 15.17 4.34 -7.59
C ALA A 70 14.79 4.32 -9.07
N LYS A 71 13.85 3.42 -9.44
CA LYS A 71 13.37 3.33 -10.83
C LYS A 71 12.59 4.56 -11.27
N ALA A 72 11.80 5.14 -10.36
CA ALA A 72 11.07 6.38 -10.60
C ALA A 72 12.02 7.54 -10.91
N LYS A 73 13.16 7.65 -10.20
CA LYS A 73 14.19 8.66 -10.46
C LYS A 73 14.86 8.45 -11.81
N GLU A 74 15.25 7.21 -12.14
CA GLU A 74 15.79 6.89 -13.47
C GLU A 74 14.81 7.32 -14.58
N MET A 75 13.52 6.97 -14.45
CA MET A 75 12.48 7.36 -15.40
C MET A 75 12.35 8.89 -15.50
N GLN A 76 12.33 9.59 -14.37
CA GLN A 76 12.24 11.05 -14.32
C GLN A 76 13.41 11.73 -15.04
N GLU A 77 14.63 11.19 -14.91
CA GLU A 77 15.83 11.74 -15.55
C GLU A 77 15.80 11.63 -17.08
N THR A 78 15.05 10.67 -17.64
CA THR A 78 14.88 10.54 -19.09
C THR A 78 13.92 11.58 -19.70
N LEU A 79 13.20 12.34 -18.87
CA LEU A 79 12.12 13.23 -19.30
C LEU A 79 12.49 14.70 -19.13
N SER A 80 12.37 15.46 -20.23
CA SER A 80 12.41 16.93 -20.23
C SER A 80 11.02 17.57 -20.32
N VAL A 81 10.01 16.78 -20.68
CA VAL A 81 8.61 17.19 -20.84
C VAL A 81 7.69 16.06 -20.37
N VAL A 82 6.49 16.42 -19.95
CA VAL A 82 5.47 15.45 -19.54
C VAL A 82 5.09 14.57 -20.74
N PRO A 83 5.12 13.23 -20.61
CA PRO A 83 4.69 12.31 -21.66
C PRO A 83 3.23 12.53 -22.07
N GLY A 84 2.92 12.30 -23.34
CA GLY A 84 1.52 12.30 -23.82
C GLY A 84 0.70 11.14 -23.25
N PRO A 85 -0.64 11.16 -23.39
CA PRO A 85 -1.53 10.16 -22.79
C PRO A 85 -1.28 8.73 -23.28
N ASP A 86 -0.77 8.55 -24.51
CA ASP A 86 -0.48 7.24 -25.08
C ASP A 86 0.78 6.60 -24.49
N THR A 87 1.76 7.41 -24.09
CA THR A 87 3.05 6.95 -23.53
C THR A 87 3.16 7.12 -22.03
N ALA A 88 2.23 7.84 -21.39
CA ALA A 88 2.22 8.10 -19.95
C ALA A 88 2.42 6.81 -19.13
N ARG A 89 1.79 5.70 -19.54
CA ARG A 89 1.86 4.41 -18.83
C ARG A 89 3.24 3.75 -18.85
N GLU A 90 4.12 4.12 -19.78
CA GLU A 90 5.48 3.57 -19.86
C GLU A 90 6.33 4.01 -18.66
N PHE A 91 5.99 5.14 -18.06
CA PHE A 91 6.65 5.72 -16.89
C PHE A 91 5.99 5.26 -15.58
N TRP A 92 5.64 3.98 -15.50
CA TRP A 92 4.85 3.40 -14.41
C TRP A 92 5.42 3.68 -13.02
N ALA A 93 6.73 3.50 -12.81
CA ALA A 93 7.34 3.68 -11.49
C ALA A 93 7.30 5.15 -11.06
N LEU A 94 7.64 6.05 -11.99
CA LEU A 94 7.56 7.50 -11.80
C LEU A 94 6.14 7.93 -11.41
N ASN A 95 5.16 7.47 -12.18
CA ASN A 95 3.75 7.77 -11.99
C ASN A 95 3.26 7.32 -10.61
N ASP A 96 3.52 6.07 -10.25
CA ASP A 96 3.03 5.48 -9.02
C ASP A 96 3.72 6.05 -7.77
N VAL A 97 5.06 6.24 -7.81
CA VAL A 97 5.81 6.87 -6.70
C VAL A 97 5.43 8.34 -6.53
N GLY A 98 5.33 9.10 -7.62
CA GLY A 98 4.90 10.50 -7.58
C GLY A 98 3.48 10.64 -7.03
N THR A 99 2.57 9.73 -7.42
CA THR A 99 1.21 9.69 -6.87
C THR A 99 1.21 9.33 -5.39
N CYS A 100 2.01 8.35 -4.97
CA CYS A 100 2.13 7.95 -3.57
C CYS A 100 2.59 9.11 -2.66
N LEU A 101 3.53 9.95 -3.12
CA LEU A 101 3.95 11.15 -2.39
C LEU A 101 2.85 12.20 -2.30
N PHE A 102 2.04 12.36 -3.35
CA PHE A 102 0.85 13.21 -3.28
C PHE A 102 -0.16 12.68 -2.25
N ILE A 103 -0.44 11.37 -2.26
CA ILE A 103 -1.32 10.73 -1.25
C ILE A 103 -0.74 10.94 0.16
N LEU A 104 0.57 10.84 0.35
CA LEU A 104 1.21 11.09 1.66
C LEU A 104 0.91 12.50 2.16
N GLY A 105 0.98 13.50 1.29
CA GLY A 105 0.58 14.86 1.62
C GLY A 105 -0.89 14.93 2.04
N LYS A 106 -1.79 14.29 1.29
CA LYS A 106 -3.22 14.24 1.61
C LYS A 106 -3.51 13.56 2.96
N VAL A 107 -2.79 12.49 3.26
CA VAL A 107 -2.87 11.80 4.56
C VAL A 107 -2.43 12.74 5.68
N ALA A 108 -1.30 13.41 5.52
CA ALA A 108 -0.79 14.34 6.53
C ALA A 108 -1.75 15.53 6.77
N GLU A 109 -2.36 16.09 5.72
CA GLU A 109 -3.41 17.10 5.86
C GLU A 109 -4.61 16.58 6.66
N ALA A 110 -5.06 15.36 6.36
CA ALA A 110 -6.19 14.73 7.02
C ALA A 110 -5.93 14.43 8.51
N GLU A 111 -4.66 14.28 8.90
CA GLU A 111 -4.22 14.16 10.29
C GLU A 111 -3.90 15.52 10.96
N GLY A 112 -4.07 16.64 10.26
CA GLY A 112 -3.74 17.99 10.77
C GLY A 112 -2.24 18.30 10.85
N LYS A 113 -1.40 17.52 10.16
CA LYS A 113 0.07 17.61 10.19
C LYS A 113 0.58 18.44 9.00
N ASN A 114 0.29 19.74 9.02
CA ASN A 114 0.56 20.63 7.88
C ASN A 114 2.03 20.65 7.45
N SER A 115 2.99 20.63 8.38
CA SER A 115 4.41 20.60 8.04
C SER A 115 4.81 19.32 7.28
N GLU A 116 4.26 18.17 7.68
CA GLU A 116 4.49 16.89 6.99
C GLU A 116 3.82 16.90 5.61
N ALA A 117 2.61 17.47 5.50
CA ALA A 117 1.93 17.62 4.23
C ALA A 117 2.74 18.48 3.24
N ILE A 118 3.23 19.63 3.70
CA ILE A 118 4.08 20.52 2.91
C ILE A 118 5.33 19.79 2.43
N ALA A 119 6.02 19.06 3.31
CA ALA A 119 7.22 18.31 2.95
C ALA A 119 6.94 17.27 1.85
N ALA A 120 5.85 16.49 1.98
CA ALA A 120 5.47 15.49 0.98
C ALA A 120 5.10 16.11 -0.37
N TYR A 121 4.39 17.24 -0.39
CA TYR A 121 4.07 17.95 -1.61
C TYR A 121 5.29 18.56 -2.28
N GLN A 122 6.23 19.12 -1.51
CA GLN A 122 7.50 19.60 -2.05
C GLN A 122 8.33 18.46 -2.64
N ASP A 123 8.31 17.28 -2.02
CA ASP A 123 9.01 16.09 -2.51
C ASP A 123 8.56 15.71 -3.92
N VAL A 124 7.25 15.55 -4.15
CA VAL A 124 6.73 15.23 -5.50
C VAL A 124 7.02 16.33 -6.52
N ILE A 125 6.90 17.61 -6.14
CA ILE A 125 7.17 18.74 -7.05
C ILE A 125 8.63 18.77 -7.48
N LYS A 126 9.54 18.50 -6.55
CA LYS A 126 10.98 18.60 -6.78
C LYS A 126 11.51 17.37 -7.51
N ASN A 127 11.12 16.19 -7.05
CA ASN A 127 11.78 14.94 -7.43
C ASN A 127 11.01 14.15 -8.50
N PHE A 128 9.71 14.39 -8.66
CA PHE A 128 8.87 13.67 -9.63
C PHE A 128 7.91 14.59 -10.41
N PRO A 129 8.39 15.73 -10.97
CA PRO A 129 7.54 16.72 -11.62
C PRO A 129 6.78 16.21 -12.86
N MET A 130 7.26 15.14 -13.50
CA MET A 130 6.66 14.60 -14.73
C MET A 130 5.71 13.42 -14.47
N ALA A 131 5.50 13.03 -13.21
CA ALA A 131 4.58 11.97 -12.86
C ALA A 131 3.15 12.28 -13.33
N GLN A 132 2.45 11.23 -13.74
CA GLN A 132 1.05 11.28 -14.16
C GLN A 132 0.25 10.18 -13.48
N CYS A 133 -1.02 10.43 -13.19
CA CYS A 133 -1.93 9.44 -12.62
C CYS A 133 -3.20 9.38 -13.45
N TRP A 134 -3.65 8.16 -13.77
CA TRP A 134 -4.90 7.97 -14.50
C TRP A 134 -6.10 8.22 -13.60
N ASP A 135 -6.96 9.16 -13.98
CA ASP A 135 -8.27 9.35 -13.38
C ASP A 135 -9.28 8.40 -14.02
N LYS A 136 -10.18 7.82 -13.21
CA LYS A 136 -11.26 6.96 -13.70
C LYS A 136 -12.22 7.69 -14.65
N GLN A 137 -12.21 9.02 -14.65
CA GLN A 137 -12.99 9.87 -15.55
C GLN A 137 -12.34 10.05 -16.94
N GLY A 138 -11.18 9.45 -17.21
CA GLY A 138 -10.66 9.29 -18.56
C GLY A 138 -9.50 10.20 -18.95
N TRP A 139 -8.80 10.81 -18.00
CA TRP A 139 -7.63 11.66 -18.26
C TRP A 139 -6.47 11.35 -17.32
N PHE A 140 -5.26 11.72 -17.74
CA PHE A 140 -4.10 11.78 -16.84
C PHE A 140 -4.03 13.15 -16.18
N TRP A 141 -3.87 13.18 -14.86
CA TRP A 141 -3.54 14.38 -14.10
C TRP A 141 -2.12 14.27 -13.55
N GLN A 142 -1.54 15.39 -13.10
CA GLN A 142 -0.16 15.44 -12.60
C GLN A 142 -0.13 15.62 -11.08
N PRO A 143 0.42 14.67 -10.31
CA PRO A 143 0.65 14.81 -8.87
C PRO A 143 1.38 16.07 -8.46
N ALA A 144 2.40 16.48 -9.21
CA ALA A 144 3.15 17.69 -8.93
C ALA A 144 2.32 18.98 -9.11
N VAL A 145 1.39 19.02 -10.06
CA VAL A 145 0.50 20.19 -10.26
C VAL A 145 -0.51 20.27 -9.12
N ALA A 146 -1.18 19.16 -8.81
CA ALA A 146 -2.12 19.10 -7.68
C ALA A 146 -1.42 19.43 -6.35
N ALA A 147 -0.19 18.97 -6.15
CA ALA A 147 0.62 19.29 -4.97
C ALA A 147 0.89 20.80 -4.83
N LYS A 148 1.17 21.52 -5.94
CA LYS A 148 1.36 22.98 -5.91
C LYS A 148 0.10 23.69 -5.42
N GLU A 149 -1.07 23.27 -5.90
CA GLU A 149 -2.36 23.83 -5.46
C GLU A 149 -2.59 23.61 -3.97
N ARG A 150 -2.27 22.40 -3.45
CA ARG A 150 -2.36 22.11 -2.01
C ARG A 150 -1.38 22.96 -1.19
N LEU A 151 -0.14 23.15 -1.64
CA LEU A 151 0.84 24.00 -0.96
C LEU A 151 0.38 25.46 -0.86
N THR A 152 -0.20 26.00 -1.93
CA THR A 152 -0.74 27.37 -1.90
C THR A 152 -1.85 27.50 -0.85
N ALA A 153 -2.75 26.51 -0.75
CA ALA A 153 -3.81 26.52 0.27
C ALA A 153 -3.24 26.47 1.70
N LEU A 154 -2.32 25.53 1.97
CA LEU A 154 -1.75 25.31 3.30
C LEU A 154 -0.92 26.51 3.79
N THR A 155 -0.16 27.15 2.89
CA THR A 155 0.68 28.30 3.26
C THR A 155 -0.15 29.57 3.46
N PHE A 156 -1.23 29.75 2.71
CA PHE A 156 -2.16 30.85 2.91
C PHE A 156 -2.94 30.73 4.23
N ASP A 157 -3.38 29.53 4.58
CA ASP A 157 -4.12 29.31 5.84
C ASP A 157 -3.21 29.39 7.07
N SER A 158 -1.92 29.09 6.95
CA SER A 158 -0.94 29.25 8.04
C SER A 158 -0.57 30.72 8.30
N ALA A 159 -0.94 31.64 7.42
CA ALA A 159 -0.64 33.08 7.53
C ALA A 159 -1.78 33.92 8.14
N LYS A 160 -2.91 33.29 8.48
CA LYS A 160 -4.06 33.91 9.16
C LYS A 160 -4.00 33.64 10.66
#